data_AF-A0A1B9KHT3-F1
#
_entry.id   AF-A0A1B9KHT3-F1
#
_cell.length_a   1.000
_cell.length_b   1.000
_cell.length_c   1.000
_cell.angle_alpha   90.00
_cell.angle_beta   90.00
_cell.angle_gamma   90.00
#
_symmetry.space_group_name_H-M   'P 1'
#
loop_
_entity.id
_entity.type
_entity.pdbx_description
1 polymer ?
#
loop_
_entity_poly.entity_id
_entity_poly.type
_entity_poly.pdbx_seq_one_letter_code
_entity_poly.pdbx_strand_id
1 'polypeptide(L)'
;MEDKSSVVEPIVIEKVPTTFNDIKTYLPFNNYPSMPLANAIVANNYWRDGDGDKLFTVTGYMKVKWETYDGEDVTDYVKSNPNSELDACKSPYKLSLSAGDGALVTRYGIPDISLFTGASHSYYISSKPQFCYAKPYAIEKMPQFQWLSFDSSNTFIGWNDSRYTSRTAVGGGYTADYVPNMGFKASPTASGGKTFPTTGFPGAKFQLIVTGSPTSYSFSIPNNPGGQVTIDPQGYVSLKGKPTGNVTVRATLKRDPTIKFDYTFNPTSVWANPVKDFFDIWSVAIQKCGVNNLFSYSELTNTPVDDRLNGYFEIINGYTRAIGQGLLPEWGYSTQQTYPDSGWRDEKDRYWTKDMYYQSSYGTHLDVSSSSGLLGVDAEGIGFPDYLVCRQ
;
A
#
# COMPACT_ATOMS: atom_id res chain seq x y z
N MET A 1 10.14 -14.56 33.11
CA MET A 1 10.70 -14.77 31.75
C MET A 1 10.99 -13.41 31.17
N GLU A 2 12.18 -13.23 30.61
CA GLU A 2 12.50 -12.01 29.86
C GLU A 2 11.82 -12.06 28.50
N ASP A 3 11.29 -10.92 28.07
CA ASP A 3 10.70 -10.78 26.74
C ASP A 3 11.79 -10.84 25.66
N LYS A 4 11.48 -11.53 24.55
CA LYS A 4 12.35 -11.68 23.37
C LYS A 4 11.67 -11.22 22.09
N SER A 5 10.56 -10.49 22.21
CA SER A 5 9.80 -10.01 21.07
C SER A 5 10.64 -9.10 20.17
N SER A 6 10.35 -9.13 18.87
CA SER A 6 11.02 -8.32 17.86
C SER A 6 10.07 -7.94 16.73
N VAL A 7 10.52 -7.10 15.80
CA VAL A 7 9.75 -6.75 14.59
C VAL A 7 9.39 -7.99 13.77
N VAL A 8 10.27 -9.00 13.72
CA VAL A 8 10.04 -10.24 12.96
C VAL A 8 9.29 -11.29 13.76
N GLU A 9 9.43 -11.26 15.08
CA GLU A 9 8.80 -12.15 16.05
C GLU A 9 8.05 -11.36 17.14
N PRO A 10 6.95 -10.67 16.78
CA PRO A 10 6.15 -9.95 17.78
C PRO A 10 5.24 -10.90 18.57
N ILE A 11 4.80 -10.40 19.72
CA ILE A 11 3.71 -10.97 20.51
C ILE A 11 2.41 -10.80 19.70
N VAL A 12 1.77 -11.90 19.33
CA VAL A 12 0.50 -11.88 18.59
C VAL A 12 -0.65 -11.97 19.56
N ILE A 13 -1.58 -11.04 19.47
CA ILE A 13 -2.83 -11.08 20.22
C ILE A 13 -3.88 -11.76 19.34
N GLU A 14 -4.38 -12.92 19.79
CA GLU A 14 -5.34 -13.74 19.02
C GLU A 14 -6.78 -13.20 19.04
N LYS A 15 -7.08 -12.29 19.98
CA LYS A 15 -8.41 -11.68 20.11
C LYS A 15 -8.78 -10.91 18.84
N VAL A 16 -10.01 -11.07 18.34
CA VAL A 16 -10.52 -10.30 17.19
C VAL A 16 -11.86 -9.66 17.55
N PRO A 17 -11.99 -8.32 17.53
CA PRO A 17 -10.94 -7.32 17.31
C PRO A 17 -10.00 -7.19 18.53
N THR A 18 -8.72 -6.85 18.29
CA THR A 18 -7.75 -6.51 19.34
C THR A 18 -7.68 -4.99 19.50
N THR A 19 -7.86 -4.47 20.70
CA THR A 19 -7.81 -3.01 20.99
C THR A 19 -6.57 -2.65 21.82
N PHE A 20 -6.17 -1.37 21.84
CA PHE A 20 -5.06 -0.94 22.72
C PHE A 20 -5.35 -1.25 24.20
N ASN A 21 -6.61 -1.14 24.61
CA ASN A 21 -7.06 -1.41 25.97
C ASN A 21 -6.94 -2.88 26.38
N ASP A 22 -6.77 -3.81 25.43
CA ASP A 22 -6.47 -5.21 25.74
C ASP A 22 -5.04 -5.39 26.25
N ILE A 23 -4.15 -4.43 25.98
CA ILE A 23 -2.74 -4.44 26.38
C ILE A 23 -2.63 -3.66 27.69
N LYS A 24 -2.45 -4.40 28.80
CA LYS A 24 -2.35 -3.81 30.14
C LYS A 24 -0.91 -3.54 30.51
N THR A 25 -0.63 -2.32 30.96
CA THR A 25 0.64 -1.93 31.56
C THR A 25 0.39 -1.28 32.92
N TYR A 26 1.42 -1.17 33.76
CA TYR A 26 1.33 -0.44 35.03
C TYR A 26 1.14 1.07 34.85
N LEU A 27 1.30 1.60 33.62
CA LEU A 27 0.95 2.97 33.27
C LEU A 27 -0.46 2.95 32.66
N PRO A 28 -1.50 3.46 33.34
CA PRO A 28 -2.85 3.48 32.80
C PRO A 28 -2.98 4.57 31.72
N PHE A 29 -3.86 4.36 30.72
CA PHE A 29 -4.02 5.25 29.55
C PHE A 29 -4.30 6.72 29.92
N ASN A 30 -5.05 6.97 30.99
CA ASN A 30 -5.34 8.34 31.47
C ASN A 30 -4.07 9.11 31.89
N ASN A 31 -2.99 8.41 32.22
CA ASN A 31 -1.71 8.98 32.61
C ASN A 31 -0.68 8.95 31.47
N TYR A 32 -1.06 8.61 30.24
CA TYR A 32 -0.11 8.65 29.13
C TYR A 32 0.34 10.11 28.84
N PRO A 33 1.59 10.33 28.40
CA PRO A 33 2.65 9.33 28.19
C PRO A 33 3.52 9.07 29.44
N SER A 34 3.24 9.67 30.60
CA SER A 34 4.11 9.60 31.77
C SER A 34 3.39 9.72 33.11
N MET A 35 3.92 9.01 34.12
CA MET A 35 3.45 9.15 35.50
C MET A 35 4.58 9.02 36.53
N PRO A 36 4.42 9.55 37.75
CA PRO A 36 5.40 9.37 38.82
C PRO A 36 5.63 7.89 39.14
N LEU A 37 6.89 7.47 39.36
CA LEU A 37 7.21 6.09 39.74
C LEU A 37 6.56 5.67 41.05
N ALA A 38 6.30 6.62 41.95
CA ALA A 38 5.55 6.40 43.17
C ALA A 38 4.22 5.65 42.92
N ASN A 39 3.50 6.01 41.84
CA ASN A 39 2.21 5.42 41.51
C ASN A 39 2.32 3.95 41.08
N ALA A 40 3.47 3.53 40.54
CA ALA A 40 3.72 2.14 40.21
C ALA A 40 4.29 1.37 41.40
N ILE A 41 5.32 1.92 42.06
CA ILE A 41 6.08 1.23 43.11
C ILE A 41 5.23 1.03 44.37
N VAL A 42 4.55 2.08 44.84
CA VAL A 42 3.76 2.02 46.07
C VAL A 42 2.51 1.18 45.87
N ALA A 43 1.78 1.38 44.76
CA ALA A 43 0.52 0.68 44.50
C ALA A 43 0.71 -0.85 44.34
N ASN A 44 1.89 -1.30 43.91
CA ASN A 44 2.18 -2.71 43.67
C ASN A 44 3.14 -3.33 44.71
N ASN A 45 3.52 -2.58 45.77
CA ASN A 45 4.51 -3.01 46.76
C ASN A 45 5.85 -3.49 46.16
N TYR A 46 6.34 -2.80 45.12
CA TYR A 46 7.63 -3.10 44.46
C TYR A 46 8.83 -2.47 45.17
N TRP A 47 8.79 -2.50 46.49
CA TRP A 47 9.88 -2.06 47.34
C TRP A 47 9.89 -2.97 48.57
N ARG A 48 11.05 -3.08 49.20
CA ARG A 48 11.21 -3.87 50.41
C ARG A 48 12.23 -3.22 51.29
N ASP A 49 11.93 -3.24 52.58
CA ASP A 49 12.85 -2.89 53.63
C ASP A 49 13.12 -4.11 54.53
N GLY A 50 14.35 -4.20 55.07
CA GLY A 50 14.84 -5.39 55.76
C GLY A 50 14.46 -5.47 57.23
N ASP A 51 14.31 -4.33 57.90
CA ASP A 51 14.06 -4.22 59.35
C ASP A 51 12.73 -3.53 59.70
N GLY A 52 11.97 -3.09 58.70
CA GLY A 52 10.56 -2.70 58.81
C GLY A 52 10.28 -1.22 58.59
N ASP A 53 11.23 -0.47 58.06
CA ASP A 53 11.06 0.94 57.76
C ASP A 53 10.05 1.22 56.65
N LYS A 54 9.40 2.38 56.77
CA LYS A 54 8.38 2.82 55.82
C LYS A 54 9.00 3.70 54.73
N LEU A 55 8.66 3.38 53.50
CA LEU A 55 8.93 4.22 52.34
C LEU A 55 8.20 5.58 52.51
N PHE A 56 8.96 6.66 52.37
CA PHE A 56 8.47 8.03 52.54
C PHE A 56 8.36 8.76 51.20
N THR A 57 9.38 8.68 50.35
CA THR A 57 9.40 9.36 49.05
C THR A 57 9.98 8.45 47.97
N VAL A 58 9.38 8.52 46.79
CA VAL A 58 9.86 7.90 45.56
C VAL A 58 9.99 8.98 44.50
N THR A 59 11.17 9.13 43.92
CA THR A 59 11.39 10.06 42.80
C THR A 59 11.47 9.31 41.47
N GLY A 60 11.46 10.07 40.38
CA GLY A 60 11.52 9.53 39.01
C GLY A 60 10.15 9.32 38.38
N TYR A 61 10.17 9.05 37.08
CA TYR A 61 8.98 8.93 36.25
C TYR A 61 9.04 7.66 35.41
N MET A 62 7.88 7.03 35.25
CA MET A 62 7.65 6.02 34.24
C MET A 62 7.09 6.69 32.99
N LYS A 63 7.56 6.29 31.82
CA LYS A 63 7.08 6.78 30.52
C LYS A 63 6.73 5.62 29.61
N VAL A 64 5.80 5.87 28.70
CA VAL A 64 5.39 4.96 27.63
C VAL A 64 5.53 5.65 26.28
N LYS A 65 5.91 4.87 25.27
CA LYS A 65 5.88 5.29 23.87
C LYS A 65 5.31 4.17 23.01
N TRP A 66 4.45 4.53 22.07
CA TRP A 66 3.93 3.65 21.03
C TRP A 66 4.42 4.10 19.67
N GLU A 67 5.02 3.19 18.92
CA GLU A 67 5.44 3.42 17.54
C GLU A 67 4.82 2.35 16.64
N THR A 68 4.45 2.70 15.42
CA THR A 68 4.05 1.73 14.36
C THR A 68 5.28 1.02 13.78
N TYR A 69 5.07 0.05 12.88
CA TYR A 69 6.19 -0.68 12.26
C TYR A 69 7.15 0.21 11.44
N ASP A 70 6.64 1.32 10.90
CA ASP A 70 7.38 2.32 10.13
C ASP A 70 7.91 3.49 11.01
N GLY A 71 7.68 3.44 12.32
CA GLY A 71 8.25 4.38 13.29
C GLY A 71 7.41 5.64 13.54
N GLU A 72 6.15 5.68 13.08
CA GLU A 72 5.20 6.75 13.43
C GLU A 72 4.90 6.71 14.93
N ASP A 73 5.13 7.81 15.66
CA ASP A 73 4.75 7.91 17.07
C ASP A 73 3.23 8.10 17.18
N VAL A 74 2.57 7.12 17.76
CA VAL A 74 1.11 7.07 17.94
C VAL A 74 0.70 7.17 19.40
N THR A 75 1.60 7.59 20.30
CA THR A 75 1.36 7.59 21.75
C THR A 75 0.13 8.42 22.15
N ASP A 76 -0.01 9.62 21.60
CA ASP A 76 -1.15 10.51 21.89
C ASP A 76 -2.47 10.00 21.28
N TYR A 77 -2.38 9.35 20.12
CA TYR A 77 -3.52 8.67 19.51
C TYR A 77 -4.02 7.53 20.41
N VAL A 78 -3.11 6.69 20.89
CA VAL A 78 -3.43 5.58 21.81
C VAL A 78 -4.02 6.08 23.12
N LYS A 79 -3.47 7.17 23.69
CA LYS A 79 -4.02 7.83 24.88
C LYS A 79 -5.47 8.26 24.69
N SER A 80 -5.77 8.87 23.55
CA SER A 80 -7.10 9.41 23.25
C SER A 80 -8.09 8.33 22.80
N ASN A 81 -7.58 7.20 22.31
CA ASN A 81 -8.37 6.14 21.69
C ASN A 81 -8.01 4.73 22.22
N PRO A 82 -8.05 4.48 23.54
CA PRO A 82 -7.63 3.20 24.09
C PRO A 82 -8.49 2.03 23.59
N ASN A 83 -9.76 2.27 23.25
CA ASN A 83 -10.65 1.22 22.73
C ASN A 83 -10.60 1.06 21.20
N SER A 84 -9.75 1.82 20.48
CA SER A 84 -9.56 1.62 19.05
C SER A 84 -8.83 0.31 18.78
N GLU A 85 -9.18 -0.34 17.67
CA GLU A 85 -8.54 -1.57 17.20
C GLU A 85 -7.08 -1.30 16.78
N LEU A 86 -6.20 -2.27 17.05
CA LEU A 86 -4.84 -2.31 16.52
C LEU A 86 -4.90 -2.59 15.03
N ASP A 87 -4.61 -1.56 14.22
CA ASP A 87 -4.45 -1.73 12.79
C ASP A 87 -3.31 -2.74 12.50
N ALA A 88 -3.68 -3.90 11.96
CA ALA A 88 -2.74 -4.96 11.62
C ALA A 88 -1.76 -4.52 10.52
N CYS A 89 -2.11 -3.51 9.72
CA CYS A 89 -1.27 -2.97 8.66
C CYS A 89 -0.30 -1.89 9.14
N LYS A 90 -0.47 -1.44 10.39
CA LYS A 90 0.52 -0.65 11.13
C LYS A 90 1.32 -1.48 12.14
N SER A 91 1.03 -2.78 12.23
CA SER A 91 1.70 -3.74 13.12
C SER A 91 3.00 -4.31 12.50
N PRO A 92 3.96 -4.77 13.32
CA PRO A 92 3.94 -4.74 14.78
C PRO A 92 4.17 -3.34 15.34
N TYR A 93 3.39 -3.00 16.37
CA TYR A 93 3.61 -1.82 17.18
C TYR A 93 4.76 -2.07 18.15
N LYS A 94 5.61 -1.07 18.34
CA LYS A 94 6.65 -1.06 19.37
C LYS A 94 6.14 -0.27 20.57
N LEU A 95 5.95 -0.96 21.68
CA LEU A 95 5.59 -0.42 22.98
C LEU A 95 6.86 -0.31 23.85
N SER A 96 7.39 0.90 24.01
CA SER A 96 8.54 1.16 24.89
C SER A 96 8.07 1.63 26.26
N LEU A 97 8.44 0.90 27.31
CA LEU A 97 8.27 1.30 28.71
C LEU A 97 9.63 1.68 29.28
N SER A 98 9.71 2.85 29.91
CA SER A 98 10.94 3.30 30.58
C SER A 98 10.65 3.82 31.97
N ALA A 99 11.53 3.50 32.91
CA ALA A 99 11.62 4.12 34.22
C ALA A 99 12.89 4.97 34.24
N GLY A 100 12.77 6.25 34.60
CA GLY A 100 13.93 7.10 34.81
C GLY A 100 14.68 6.75 36.11
N ASP A 101 15.89 7.29 36.25
CA ASP A 101 16.63 7.24 37.51
C ASP A 101 15.79 7.82 38.65
N GLY A 102 16.01 7.32 39.86
CA GLY A 102 15.27 7.79 41.02
C GLY A 102 15.90 7.41 42.35
N ALA A 103 15.17 7.78 43.40
CA ALA A 103 15.55 7.56 44.78
C ALA A 103 14.37 6.97 45.55
N LEU A 104 14.67 5.99 46.40
CA LEU A 104 13.79 5.51 47.47
C LEU A 104 14.29 6.14 48.77
N VAL A 105 13.40 6.86 49.45
CA VAL A 105 13.71 7.55 50.70
C VAL A 105 12.85 6.98 51.81
N THR A 106 13.47 6.53 52.90
CA THR A 106 12.79 6.15 54.15
C THR A 106 12.94 7.28 55.18
N ARG A 107 12.20 7.22 56.29
CA ARG A 107 12.32 8.24 57.36
C ARG A 107 13.44 7.94 58.35
N TYR A 108 13.74 6.67 58.58
CA TYR A 108 14.60 6.22 59.68
C TYR A 108 15.63 5.16 59.26
N GLY A 109 15.63 4.77 57.98
CA GLY A 109 16.56 3.74 57.48
C GLY A 109 17.99 4.24 57.48
N ILE A 110 18.92 3.30 57.51
CA ILE A 110 20.36 3.58 57.45
C ILE A 110 20.96 2.68 56.36
N PRO A 111 21.28 3.22 55.17
CA PRO A 111 21.06 4.60 54.73
C PRO A 111 19.56 4.93 54.56
N ASP A 112 19.20 6.21 54.70
CA ASP A 112 17.82 6.72 54.55
C ASP A 112 17.44 6.95 53.09
N ILE A 113 18.45 6.96 52.19
CA ILE A 113 18.29 7.14 50.75
C ILE A 113 19.00 6.02 50.00
N SER A 114 18.30 5.41 49.06
CA SER A 114 18.85 4.48 48.08
C SER A 114 18.56 5.00 46.67
N LEU A 115 19.61 5.13 45.85
CA LEU A 115 19.49 5.55 44.45
C LEU A 115 19.39 4.32 43.53
N PHE A 116 18.58 4.43 42.48
CA PHE A 116 18.50 3.40 41.44
C PHE A 116 18.62 4.03 40.06
N THR A 117 19.26 3.27 39.16
CA THR A 117 19.35 3.61 37.75
C THR A 117 18.08 3.16 37.03
N GLY A 118 17.58 4.01 36.15
CA GLY A 118 16.48 3.73 35.27
C GLY A 118 16.80 2.66 34.23
N ALA A 119 15.76 2.19 33.57
CA ALA A 119 15.86 1.20 32.50
C ALA A 119 14.73 1.41 31.49
N SER A 120 14.91 0.87 30.29
CA SER A 120 13.89 0.86 29.24
C SER A 120 13.82 -0.52 28.60
N HIS A 121 12.61 -0.97 28.31
CA HIS A 121 12.35 -2.19 27.55
C HIS A 121 11.31 -1.91 26.47
N SER A 122 11.40 -2.61 25.33
CA SER A 122 10.43 -2.48 24.23
C SER A 122 9.82 -3.82 23.89
N TYR A 123 8.49 -3.83 23.79
CA TYR A 123 7.69 -4.97 23.35
C TYR A 123 7.23 -4.74 21.92
N TYR A 124 7.27 -5.77 21.09
CA TYR A 124 6.71 -5.73 19.74
C TYR A 124 5.40 -6.51 19.72
N ILE A 125 4.30 -5.83 19.41
CA ILE A 125 2.94 -6.36 19.55
C ILE A 125 2.22 -6.27 18.20
N SER A 126 1.57 -7.36 17.81
CA SER A 126 0.81 -7.43 16.56
C SER A 126 -0.59 -7.95 16.84
N SER A 127 -1.57 -7.41 16.12
CA SER A 127 -2.85 -8.09 15.94
C SER A 127 -2.72 -9.26 14.96
N LYS A 128 -3.83 -9.95 14.68
CA LYS A 128 -3.88 -11.07 13.75
C LYS A 128 -3.33 -10.67 12.37
N PRO A 129 -2.34 -11.42 11.84
CA PRO A 129 -1.75 -11.13 10.53
C PRO A 129 -2.75 -11.13 9.36
N GLN A 130 -2.55 -10.23 8.41
CA GLN A 130 -3.32 -10.18 7.16
C GLN A 130 -2.51 -9.60 5.99
N PHE A 131 -3.09 -9.69 4.78
CA PHE A 131 -2.68 -8.87 3.64
C PHE A 131 -3.22 -7.46 3.84
N CYS A 132 -2.40 -6.47 3.56
CA CYS A 132 -2.68 -5.06 3.78
C CYS A 132 -2.90 -4.31 2.48
N TYR A 133 -1.97 -4.49 1.54
CA TYR A 133 -2.00 -3.79 0.28
C TYR A 133 -1.49 -4.68 -0.86
N ALA A 134 -1.94 -4.38 -2.07
CA ALA A 134 -1.36 -4.85 -3.31
C ALA A 134 -0.73 -3.66 -4.03
N LYS A 135 0.60 -3.65 -4.10
CA LYS A 135 1.44 -2.54 -4.57
C LYS A 135 1.93 -2.80 -5.99
N PRO A 136 1.38 -2.15 -7.03
CA PRO A 136 1.94 -2.22 -8.38
C PRO A 136 3.42 -1.86 -8.38
N TYR A 137 4.23 -2.59 -9.17
CA TYR A 137 5.69 -2.41 -9.21
C TYR A 137 6.10 -1.01 -9.72
N ALA A 138 5.23 -0.34 -10.50
CA ALA A 138 5.42 1.05 -10.90
C ALA A 138 5.62 2.02 -9.71
N ILE A 139 4.98 1.77 -8.56
CA ILE A 139 5.14 2.61 -7.36
C ILE A 139 6.57 2.53 -6.81
N GLU A 140 7.22 1.38 -6.92
CA GLU A 140 8.61 1.21 -6.47
C GLU A 140 9.60 1.84 -7.45
N LYS A 141 9.36 1.67 -8.75
CA LYS A 141 10.29 2.16 -9.79
C LYS A 141 10.17 3.64 -10.07
N MET A 142 8.95 4.16 -10.04
CA MET A 142 8.62 5.55 -10.34
C MET A 142 7.72 6.12 -9.25
N PRO A 143 8.20 6.22 -7.99
CA PRO A 143 7.39 6.73 -6.88
C PRO A 143 6.90 8.16 -7.09
N GLN A 144 7.54 8.95 -7.96
CA GLN A 144 7.13 10.31 -8.33
C GLN A 144 5.92 10.37 -9.28
N PHE A 145 5.48 9.24 -9.86
CA PHE A 145 4.41 9.18 -10.86
C PHE A 145 3.28 8.22 -10.44
N GLN A 146 2.64 8.48 -9.30
CA GLN A 146 1.59 7.62 -8.75
C GLN A 146 0.18 8.07 -9.15
N TRP A 147 -0.12 9.37 -9.07
CA TRP A 147 -1.38 9.93 -9.55
C TRP A 147 -1.22 11.33 -10.15
N LEU A 148 -2.11 11.66 -11.08
CA LEU A 148 -2.18 12.97 -11.71
C LEU A 148 -2.99 13.94 -10.83
N SER A 149 -2.49 15.16 -10.69
CA SER A 149 -3.09 16.22 -9.88
C SER A 149 -3.67 17.29 -10.78
N PHE A 150 -4.98 17.52 -10.67
CA PHE A 150 -5.70 18.60 -11.35
C PHE A 150 -6.35 19.50 -10.31
N ASP A 151 -6.32 20.81 -10.55
CA ASP A 151 -7.05 21.75 -9.71
C ASP A 151 -8.55 21.82 -10.05
N SER A 152 -9.29 22.65 -9.33
CA SER A 152 -10.73 22.86 -9.55
C SER A 152 -11.07 23.46 -10.92
N SER A 153 -10.07 24.03 -11.60
CA SER A 153 -10.20 24.59 -12.96
C SER A 153 -9.79 23.57 -14.03
N ASN A 154 -9.61 22.29 -13.65
CA ASN A 154 -9.15 21.20 -14.52
C ASN A 154 -7.78 21.48 -15.17
N THR A 155 -6.91 22.25 -14.49
CA THR A 155 -5.53 22.51 -14.93
C THR A 155 -4.61 21.48 -14.30
N PHE A 156 -3.73 20.89 -15.11
CA PHE A 156 -2.73 19.96 -14.63
C PHE A 156 -1.70 20.68 -13.76
N ILE A 157 -1.57 20.24 -12.51
CA ILE A 157 -0.64 20.81 -11.52
C ILE A 157 0.66 20.01 -11.48
N GLY A 158 0.59 18.71 -11.72
CA GLY A 158 1.73 17.81 -11.64
C GLY A 158 1.34 16.41 -11.16
N TRP A 159 2.35 15.65 -10.77
CA TRP A 159 2.16 14.35 -10.15
C TRP A 159 2.26 14.45 -8.64
N ASN A 160 1.49 13.60 -7.95
CA ASN A 160 1.60 13.38 -6.51
C ASN A 160 1.39 14.60 -5.60
N ASP A 161 0.64 15.62 -6.03
CA ASP A 161 0.32 16.74 -5.16
C ASP A 161 -0.77 16.34 -4.18
N SER A 162 -0.43 16.33 -2.88
CA SER A 162 -1.33 15.88 -1.80
C SER A 162 -2.55 16.77 -1.61
N ARG A 163 -2.58 17.97 -2.20
CA ARG A 163 -3.74 18.86 -2.20
C ARG A 163 -4.79 18.46 -3.23
N TYR A 164 -4.41 17.66 -4.23
CA TYR A 164 -5.25 17.32 -5.39
C TYR A 164 -5.33 15.79 -5.57
N THR A 165 -6.09 15.15 -4.69
CA THR A 165 -6.23 13.69 -4.61
C THR A 165 -7.58 13.17 -5.13
N SER A 166 -8.53 14.08 -5.36
CA SER A 166 -9.88 13.74 -5.81
C SER A 166 -9.99 13.81 -7.33
N ARG A 167 -10.86 12.97 -7.89
CA ARG A 167 -11.19 12.97 -9.32
C ARG A 167 -11.88 14.28 -9.70
N THR A 168 -11.43 14.89 -10.80
CA THR A 168 -12.03 16.08 -11.43
C THR A 168 -12.81 15.70 -12.70
N ALA A 169 -13.34 16.69 -13.42
CA ALA A 169 -14.01 16.47 -14.71
C ALA A 169 -13.08 15.89 -15.78
N VAL A 170 -11.76 16.06 -15.62
CA VAL A 170 -10.73 15.56 -16.53
C VAL A 170 -9.95 14.36 -15.96
N GLY A 171 -10.47 13.78 -14.87
CA GLY A 171 -9.86 12.63 -14.20
C GLY A 171 -8.88 13.03 -13.10
N GLY A 172 -7.74 12.32 -13.02
CA GLY A 172 -6.76 12.45 -11.95
C GLY A 172 -7.22 11.96 -10.59
N GLY A 173 -6.36 12.08 -9.59
CA GLY A 173 -6.60 11.59 -8.24
C GLY A 173 -6.72 10.07 -8.14
N TYR A 174 -7.35 9.61 -7.07
CA TYR A 174 -7.50 8.19 -6.78
C TYR A 174 -8.73 7.89 -5.91
N THR A 175 -9.20 6.65 -5.93
CA THR A 175 -10.33 6.21 -5.08
C THR A 175 -9.88 5.96 -3.63
N ALA A 176 -10.84 5.85 -2.71
CA ALA A 176 -10.58 5.55 -1.29
C ALA A 176 -9.88 4.18 -1.04
N ASP A 177 -9.79 3.32 -2.05
CA ASP A 177 -9.07 2.04 -1.97
C ASP A 177 -7.59 2.16 -2.31
N TYR A 178 -7.17 3.27 -2.91
CA TYR A 178 -5.76 3.54 -3.18
C TYR A 178 -5.12 4.30 -2.02
N VAL A 179 -3.95 3.84 -1.58
CA VAL A 179 -3.15 4.44 -0.54
C VAL A 179 -1.79 4.80 -1.14
N PRO A 180 -1.42 6.10 -1.21
CA PRO A 180 -0.11 6.52 -1.72
C PRO A 180 1.04 5.73 -1.11
N ASN A 181 2.02 5.38 -1.94
CA ASN A 181 3.19 4.56 -1.64
C ASN A 181 2.92 3.07 -1.29
N MET A 182 1.67 2.70 -0.99
CA MET A 182 1.28 1.34 -0.62
C MET A 182 0.47 0.61 -1.70
N GLY A 183 -0.18 1.34 -2.61
CA GLY A 183 -1.00 0.76 -3.68
C GLY A 183 -2.46 0.58 -3.26
N PHE A 184 -3.11 -0.50 -3.68
CA PHE A 184 -4.51 -0.74 -3.36
C PHE A 184 -4.67 -1.53 -2.06
N LYS A 185 -5.68 -1.21 -1.25
CA LYS A 185 -6.07 -1.99 -0.08
C LYS A 185 -6.36 -3.44 -0.47
N ALA A 186 -5.88 -4.39 0.32
CA ALA A 186 -6.13 -5.81 0.09
C ALA A 186 -7.60 -6.19 0.33
N SER A 187 -8.31 -5.43 1.18
CA SER A 187 -9.75 -5.50 1.38
C SER A 187 -10.39 -4.17 0.96
N PRO A 188 -10.64 -3.96 -0.34
CA PRO A 188 -11.19 -2.72 -0.86
C PRO A 188 -12.68 -2.58 -0.53
N THR A 189 -13.13 -1.34 -0.36
CA THR A 189 -14.51 -0.97 0.02
C THR A 189 -15.21 -0.12 -1.04
N ALA A 190 -14.46 0.60 -1.88
CA ALA A 190 -14.98 1.46 -2.94
C ALA A 190 -15.04 0.77 -4.32
N SER A 191 -14.52 -0.46 -4.43
CA SER A 191 -14.33 -1.17 -5.70
C SER A 191 -15.41 -2.20 -6.04
N GLY A 192 -16.58 -2.12 -5.39
CA GLY A 192 -17.73 -2.99 -5.70
C GLY A 192 -17.45 -4.48 -5.50
N GLY A 193 -16.65 -4.84 -4.49
CA GLY A 193 -16.26 -6.22 -4.19
C GLY A 193 -15.13 -6.79 -5.05
N LYS A 194 -14.54 -5.99 -5.95
CA LYS A 194 -13.38 -6.39 -6.77
C LYS A 194 -12.07 -6.17 -6.01
N THR A 195 -11.13 -7.08 -6.14
CA THR A 195 -9.75 -6.98 -5.63
C THR A 195 -8.76 -6.73 -6.78
N PHE A 196 -7.73 -5.94 -6.52
CA PHE A 196 -6.67 -5.73 -7.51
C PHE A 196 -5.81 -7.00 -7.69
N PRO A 197 -5.36 -7.35 -8.90
CA PRO A 197 -5.78 -6.78 -10.16
C PRO A 197 -7.03 -7.48 -10.74
N THR A 198 -7.82 -6.72 -11.50
CA THR A 198 -8.90 -7.26 -12.36
C THR A 198 -8.49 -7.31 -13.83
N THR A 199 -7.40 -6.63 -14.17
CA THR A 199 -6.80 -6.56 -15.50
C THR A 199 -5.37 -7.13 -15.47
N GLY A 200 -4.74 -7.35 -16.62
CA GLY A 200 -3.36 -7.81 -16.66
C GLY A 200 -2.71 -7.72 -18.02
N PHE A 201 -1.42 -8.01 -18.03
CA PHE A 201 -0.58 -8.12 -19.22
C PHE A 201 0.63 -9.02 -18.91
N PRO A 202 1.28 -9.63 -19.93
CA PRO A 202 2.51 -10.38 -19.73
C PRO A 202 3.60 -9.50 -19.09
N GLY A 203 4.19 -9.97 -17.99
CA GLY A 203 5.21 -9.25 -17.25
C GLY A 203 4.67 -8.28 -16.19
N ALA A 204 3.34 -8.18 -16.02
CA ALA A 204 2.75 -7.40 -14.93
C ALA A 204 3.22 -7.93 -13.57
N LYS A 205 3.60 -7.01 -12.67
CA LYS A 205 4.19 -7.34 -11.37
C LYS A 205 3.66 -6.43 -10.27
N PHE A 206 3.37 -7.00 -9.10
CA PHE A 206 2.99 -6.25 -7.91
C PHE A 206 3.46 -6.96 -6.65
N GLN A 207 3.60 -6.23 -5.55
CA GLN A 207 3.94 -6.80 -4.24
C GLN A 207 2.70 -6.90 -3.37
N LEU A 208 2.49 -8.05 -2.74
CA LEU A 208 1.55 -8.16 -1.63
C LEU A 208 2.24 -7.74 -0.33
N ILE A 209 1.77 -6.63 0.23
CA ILE A 209 2.21 -6.11 1.51
C ILE A 209 1.39 -6.80 2.61
N VAL A 210 2.08 -7.35 3.60
CA VAL A 210 1.50 -8.09 4.74
C VAL A 210 1.77 -7.35 6.04
N THR A 211 1.06 -7.72 7.10
CA THR A 211 1.38 -7.29 8.48
C THR A 211 2.83 -7.64 8.83
N GLY A 212 3.62 -6.65 9.25
CA GLY A 212 5.03 -6.81 9.59
C GLY A 212 5.91 -7.15 8.37
N SER A 213 7.00 -7.89 8.60
CA SER A 213 7.94 -8.22 7.53
C SER A 213 7.44 -9.39 6.66
N PRO A 214 7.55 -9.31 5.31
CA PRO A 214 7.26 -10.46 4.44
C PRO A 214 8.15 -11.66 4.74
N THR A 215 9.36 -11.45 5.29
CA THR A 215 10.28 -12.54 5.65
C THR A 215 9.76 -13.44 6.77
N SER A 216 8.78 -12.97 7.55
CA SER A 216 8.12 -13.75 8.60
C SER A 216 7.13 -14.79 8.05
N TYR A 217 6.85 -14.76 6.74
CA TYR A 217 5.89 -15.65 6.09
C TYR A 217 6.56 -16.52 5.02
N SER A 218 5.94 -17.66 4.73
CA SER A 218 6.12 -18.40 3.48
C SER A 218 4.94 -18.15 2.57
N PHE A 219 5.21 -17.87 1.30
CA PHE A 219 4.19 -17.60 0.29
C PHE A 219 3.98 -18.83 -0.61
N SER A 220 2.74 -19.07 -1.00
CA SER A 220 2.35 -20.14 -1.93
C SER A 220 1.13 -19.72 -2.76
N ILE A 221 0.84 -20.44 -3.84
CA ILE A 221 -0.32 -20.21 -4.69
C ILE A 221 -1.20 -21.47 -4.69
N PRO A 222 -2.09 -21.65 -3.69
CA PRO A 222 -2.95 -22.83 -3.61
C PRO A 222 -3.91 -22.98 -4.80
N ASN A 223 -4.21 -21.90 -5.53
CA ASN A 223 -5.06 -21.92 -6.71
C ASN A 223 -4.46 -21.04 -7.81
N ASN A 224 -4.01 -21.65 -8.91
CA ASN A 224 -3.31 -21.00 -10.01
C ASN A 224 -3.83 -21.49 -11.38
N PRO A 225 -5.09 -21.18 -11.74
CA PRO A 225 -5.69 -21.67 -12.98
C PRO A 225 -4.91 -21.15 -14.20
N GLY A 226 -4.41 -22.08 -15.02
CA GLY A 226 -3.54 -21.81 -16.17
C GLY A 226 -2.04 -21.77 -15.84
N GLY A 227 -1.64 -21.80 -14.56
CA GLY A 227 -0.24 -21.86 -14.15
C GLY A 227 0.60 -20.63 -14.50
N GLN A 228 -0.05 -19.49 -14.75
CA GLN A 228 0.60 -18.29 -15.30
C GLN A 228 1.03 -17.27 -14.25
N VAL A 229 0.83 -17.56 -12.97
CA VAL A 229 1.21 -16.67 -11.86
C VAL A 229 2.32 -17.29 -11.03
N THR A 230 3.30 -16.48 -10.63
CA THR A 230 4.36 -16.85 -9.70
C THR A 230 4.39 -15.89 -8.52
N ILE A 231 4.88 -16.34 -7.37
CA ILE A 231 5.15 -15.50 -6.19
C ILE A 231 6.55 -15.79 -5.64
N ASP A 232 7.27 -14.75 -5.23
CA ASP A 232 8.57 -14.87 -4.58
C ASP A 232 8.50 -14.75 -3.05
N PRO A 233 9.60 -15.04 -2.32
CA PRO A 233 9.64 -14.94 -0.85
C PRO A 233 9.42 -13.53 -0.28
N GLN A 234 9.54 -12.49 -1.11
CA GLN A 234 9.31 -11.09 -0.73
C GLN A 234 7.86 -10.64 -1.00
N GLY A 235 7.01 -11.55 -1.50
CA GLY A 235 5.61 -11.29 -1.77
C GLY A 235 5.36 -10.68 -3.15
N TYR A 236 6.33 -10.65 -4.06
CA TYR A 236 6.08 -10.18 -5.42
C TYR A 236 5.36 -11.24 -6.24
N VAL A 237 4.17 -10.89 -6.69
CA VAL A 237 3.37 -11.64 -7.65
C VAL A 237 3.72 -11.17 -9.06
N SER A 238 4.01 -12.10 -9.96
CA SER A 238 4.26 -11.82 -11.37
C SER A 238 3.29 -12.60 -12.25
N LEU A 239 2.69 -11.92 -13.25
CA LEU A 239 1.81 -12.51 -14.23
C LEU A 239 2.61 -12.79 -15.52
N LYS A 240 2.91 -14.07 -15.78
CA LYS A 240 3.65 -14.51 -16.98
C LYS A 240 2.74 -14.70 -18.19
N GLY A 241 1.45 -14.89 -17.96
CA GLY A 241 0.41 -15.06 -18.96
C GLY A 241 -0.99 -14.92 -18.34
N LYS A 242 -2.03 -15.01 -19.18
CA LYS A 242 -3.42 -14.81 -18.75
C LYS A 242 -3.90 -15.99 -17.89
N PRO A 243 -4.25 -15.78 -16.60
CA PRO A 243 -4.92 -16.79 -15.81
C PRO A 243 -6.29 -17.12 -16.41
N THR A 244 -6.82 -18.32 -16.13
CA THR A 244 -8.15 -18.73 -16.63
C THR A 244 -9.26 -18.59 -15.58
N GLY A 245 -8.96 -18.00 -14.42
CA GLY A 245 -9.91 -17.76 -13.36
C GLY A 245 -9.28 -17.07 -12.14
N ASN A 246 -9.95 -17.19 -10.99
CA ASN A 246 -9.45 -16.65 -9.73
C ASN A 246 -8.09 -17.25 -9.38
N VAL A 247 -7.13 -16.41 -9.00
CA VAL A 247 -5.83 -16.81 -8.45
C VAL A 247 -5.84 -16.52 -6.96
N THR A 248 -5.41 -17.50 -6.15
CA THR A 248 -5.31 -17.32 -4.70
C THR A 248 -3.87 -17.49 -4.26
N VAL A 249 -3.32 -16.44 -3.65
CA VAL A 249 -2.05 -16.45 -2.95
C VAL A 249 -2.31 -16.68 -1.47
N ARG A 250 -1.47 -17.49 -0.82
CA ARG A 250 -1.51 -17.75 0.61
C ARG A 250 -0.21 -17.33 1.27
N ALA A 251 -0.32 -16.57 2.36
CA ALA A 251 0.75 -16.36 3.31
C ALA A 251 0.55 -17.28 4.52
N THR A 252 1.61 -18.00 4.90
CA THR A 252 1.64 -18.85 6.08
C THR A 252 2.72 -18.33 7.02
N LEU A 253 2.37 -18.06 8.28
CA LEU A 253 3.34 -17.55 9.25
C LEU A 253 4.37 -18.63 9.59
N LYS A 254 5.67 -18.30 9.52
CA LYS A 254 6.74 -19.30 9.73
C LYS A 254 6.82 -19.82 11.16
N ARG A 255 6.65 -18.94 12.14
CA ARG A 255 6.70 -19.31 13.57
C ARG A 255 5.50 -20.13 14.04
N ASP A 256 4.38 -19.99 13.37
CA ASP A 256 3.16 -20.76 13.62
C ASP A 256 2.43 -21.04 12.30
N PRO A 257 2.70 -22.19 11.66
CA PRO A 257 2.12 -22.56 10.38
C PRO A 257 0.60 -22.78 10.40
N THR A 258 -0.05 -22.78 11.57
CA THR A 258 -1.52 -22.83 11.66
C THR A 258 -2.15 -21.51 11.22
N ILE A 259 -1.43 -20.40 11.36
CA ILE A 259 -1.85 -19.08 10.94
C ILE A 259 -1.58 -18.91 9.43
N LYS A 260 -2.66 -18.92 8.66
CA LYS A 260 -2.67 -18.72 7.21
C LYS A 260 -3.79 -17.78 6.81
N PHE A 261 -3.55 -16.97 5.79
CA PHE A 261 -4.53 -16.07 5.22
C PHE A 261 -4.29 -15.91 3.72
N ASP A 262 -5.36 -15.63 2.99
CA ASP A 262 -5.42 -15.72 1.54
C ASP A 262 -5.71 -14.35 0.92
N TYR A 263 -5.13 -14.12 -0.25
CA TYR A 263 -5.46 -13.02 -1.15
C TYR A 263 -5.90 -13.58 -2.48
N THR A 264 -7.14 -13.30 -2.88
CA THR A 264 -7.70 -13.77 -4.15
C THR A 264 -7.95 -12.59 -5.08
N PHE A 265 -7.54 -12.73 -6.33
CA PHE A 265 -7.75 -11.76 -7.41
C PHE A 265 -8.09 -12.47 -8.73
N ASN A 266 -8.59 -11.73 -9.71
CA ASN A 266 -9.02 -12.30 -10.99
C ASN A 266 -8.72 -11.34 -12.16
N PRO A 267 -7.57 -11.49 -12.84
CA PRO A 267 -7.15 -10.60 -13.90
C PRO A 267 -7.64 -11.05 -15.29
N THR A 268 -8.87 -11.59 -15.38
CA THR A 268 -9.42 -12.12 -16.65
C THR A 268 -10.22 -11.10 -17.45
N SER A 269 -10.63 -9.98 -16.85
CA SER A 269 -11.56 -9.03 -17.48
C SER A 269 -10.96 -8.32 -18.69
N VAL A 270 -9.73 -7.82 -18.55
CA VAL A 270 -8.95 -7.17 -19.60
C VAL A 270 -7.55 -7.76 -19.56
N TRP A 271 -7.12 -8.36 -20.66
CA TRP A 271 -5.76 -8.87 -20.81
C TRP A 271 -5.09 -8.26 -22.04
N ALA A 272 -4.18 -7.33 -21.78
CA ALA A 272 -3.45 -6.62 -22.80
C ALA A 272 -2.16 -7.36 -23.19
N ASN A 273 -1.85 -7.33 -24.49
CA ASN A 273 -0.60 -7.79 -25.05
C ASN A 273 0.07 -6.61 -25.78
N PRO A 274 0.91 -5.81 -25.09
CA PRO A 274 1.70 -4.77 -25.73
C PRO A 274 2.65 -5.38 -26.76
N VAL A 275 2.54 -4.94 -28.02
CA VAL A 275 3.25 -5.54 -29.13
C VAL A 275 4.66 -4.97 -29.20
N LYS A 276 5.62 -5.80 -28.82
CA LYS A 276 7.03 -5.44 -28.84
C LYS A 276 7.48 -5.02 -30.24
N ASP A 277 8.22 -3.92 -30.28
CA ASP A 277 8.89 -3.34 -31.47
C ASP A 277 7.92 -2.85 -32.56
N PHE A 278 6.63 -2.68 -32.24
CA PHE A 278 5.68 -2.01 -33.12
C PHE A 278 5.65 -0.52 -32.85
N PHE A 279 5.84 0.31 -33.86
CA PHE A 279 5.63 1.76 -33.80
C PHE A 279 5.35 2.25 -35.22
N ASP A 280 4.07 2.35 -35.58
CA ASP A 280 3.66 2.54 -36.98
C ASP A 280 2.25 3.16 -37.06
N ILE A 281 1.83 3.50 -38.27
CA ILE A 281 0.54 4.14 -38.55
C ILE A 281 -0.63 3.16 -38.33
N TRP A 282 -1.82 3.75 -38.16
CA TRP A 282 -3.08 3.04 -37.93
C TRP A 282 -3.33 1.87 -38.90
N SER A 283 -3.14 2.08 -40.20
CA SER A 283 -3.40 1.05 -41.22
C SER A 283 -2.52 -0.21 -41.04
N VAL A 284 -1.28 -0.06 -40.56
CA VAL A 284 -0.38 -1.19 -40.25
C VAL A 284 -0.77 -1.84 -38.92
N ALA A 285 -1.21 -1.02 -37.95
CA ALA A 285 -1.70 -1.51 -36.65
C ALA A 285 -2.88 -2.47 -36.82
N ILE A 286 -3.87 -2.10 -37.64
CA ILE A 286 -5.05 -2.93 -37.88
C ILE A 286 -4.74 -4.17 -38.72
N GLN A 287 -3.73 -4.14 -39.59
CA GLN A 287 -3.26 -5.33 -40.31
C GLN A 287 -2.62 -6.34 -39.34
N LYS A 288 -1.88 -5.85 -38.34
CA LYS A 288 -1.19 -6.70 -37.36
C LYS A 288 -2.12 -7.23 -36.27
N CYS A 289 -3.02 -6.41 -35.75
CA CYS A 289 -3.88 -6.75 -34.62
C CYS A 289 -5.27 -7.24 -35.06
N GLY A 290 -5.80 -6.67 -36.14
CA GLY A 290 -7.23 -6.69 -36.46
C GLY A 290 -7.99 -5.67 -35.60
N VAL A 291 -8.89 -4.90 -36.22
CA VAL A 291 -9.68 -3.85 -35.54
C VAL A 291 -10.46 -4.38 -34.33
N ASN A 292 -10.99 -5.60 -34.41
CA ASN A 292 -11.76 -6.21 -33.33
C ASN A 292 -10.91 -6.60 -32.11
N ASN A 293 -9.60 -6.80 -32.29
CA ASN A 293 -8.67 -7.14 -31.22
C ASN A 293 -7.97 -5.91 -30.63
N LEU A 294 -8.19 -4.73 -31.20
CA LEU A 294 -7.78 -3.49 -30.56
C LEU A 294 -8.69 -3.19 -29.35
N PHE A 295 -8.10 -2.54 -28.37
CA PHE A 295 -8.85 -2.07 -27.21
C PHE A 295 -9.65 -0.82 -27.55
N SER A 296 -10.82 -0.69 -26.91
CA SER A 296 -11.37 0.64 -26.70
C SER A 296 -10.56 1.37 -25.63
N TYR A 297 -10.44 2.70 -25.73
CA TYR A 297 -9.77 3.51 -24.71
C TYR A 297 -10.36 3.24 -23.32
N SER A 298 -11.68 3.03 -23.23
CA SER A 298 -12.42 2.77 -21.98
C SER A 298 -12.01 1.50 -21.24
N GLU A 299 -11.35 0.56 -21.92
CA GLU A 299 -10.81 -0.66 -21.32
C GLU A 299 -9.37 -0.48 -20.85
N LEU A 300 -8.65 0.45 -21.45
CA LEU A 300 -7.29 0.82 -21.06
C LEU A 300 -7.31 1.85 -19.93
N THR A 301 -8.22 2.83 -19.97
CA THR A 301 -8.25 3.95 -19.04
C THR A 301 -9.68 4.39 -18.66
N ASN A 302 -9.83 4.98 -17.48
CA ASN A 302 -11.06 5.65 -17.04
C ASN A 302 -11.03 7.19 -17.25
N THR A 303 -10.09 7.66 -18.06
CA THR A 303 -9.94 9.07 -18.42
C THR A 303 -11.21 9.58 -19.11
N PRO A 304 -11.79 10.70 -18.64
CA PRO A 304 -12.87 11.37 -19.36
C PRO A 304 -12.40 11.91 -20.72
N VAL A 305 -13.23 11.80 -21.74
CA VAL A 305 -13.04 12.52 -23.00
C VAL A 305 -13.16 14.02 -22.72
N ASP A 306 -12.23 14.79 -23.25
CA ASP A 306 -12.14 16.25 -23.10
C ASP A 306 -12.28 16.91 -24.48
N ASP A 307 -12.73 18.16 -24.57
CA ASP A 307 -12.87 18.82 -25.88
C ASP A 307 -11.55 19.39 -26.42
N ARG A 308 -10.49 19.35 -25.61
CA ARG A 308 -9.14 19.87 -25.93
C ARG A 308 -8.21 18.79 -26.50
N LEU A 309 -8.72 17.59 -26.80
CA LEU A 309 -7.90 16.48 -27.31
C LEU A 309 -7.12 16.87 -28.56
N ASN A 310 -5.82 16.57 -28.52
CA ASN A 310 -4.87 16.86 -29.57
C ASN A 310 -3.72 15.83 -29.57
N GLY A 311 -2.80 15.95 -30.52
CA GLY A 311 -1.65 15.05 -30.66
C GLY A 311 -0.44 15.35 -29.77
N TYR A 312 -0.49 16.43 -28.96
CA TYR A 312 0.61 16.80 -28.08
C TYR A 312 0.61 15.96 -26.80
N PHE A 313 1.79 15.79 -26.21
CA PHE A 313 1.99 15.05 -24.97
C PHE A 313 1.68 15.88 -23.71
N GLU A 314 1.03 17.05 -23.87
CA GLU A 314 0.60 17.87 -22.75
C GLU A 314 -0.56 17.18 -22.02
N ILE A 315 -0.41 17.01 -20.70
CA ILE A 315 -1.42 16.36 -19.87
C ILE A 315 -2.58 17.34 -19.64
N ILE A 316 -3.68 17.09 -20.35
CA ILE A 316 -4.94 17.84 -20.21
C ILE A 316 -6.03 17.05 -19.48
N ASN A 317 -5.89 15.72 -19.47
CA ASN A 317 -6.72 14.75 -18.76
C ASN A 317 -5.86 13.53 -18.40
N GLY A 318 -6.42 12.60 -17.63
CA GLY A 318 -5.77 11.31 -17.42
C GLY A 318 -6.48 10.44 -16.41
N TYR A 319 -5.91 9.27 -16.12
CA TYR A 319 -6.62 8.29 -15.32
C TYR A 319 -6.83 8.76 -13.87
N THR A 320 -7.87 8.22 -13.23
CA THR A 320 -8.02 8.19 -11.78
C THR A 320 -7.64 6.80 -11.28
N ARG A 321 -6.74 6.66 -10.31
CA ARG A 321 -6.36 5.32 -9.79
C ARG A 321 -7.56 4.61 -9.20
N ALA A 322 -7.91 3.45 -9.73
CA ALA A 322 -9.12 2.71 -9.35
C ALA A 322 -9.03 1.24 -9.74
N ILE A 323 -9.61 0.35 -8.94
CA ILE A 323 -9.75 -1.08 -9.26
C ILE A 323 -10.96 -1.27 -10.18
N GLY A 324 -10.80 -2.07 -11.23
CA GLY A 324 -11.90 -2.49 -12.09
C GLY A 324 -12.46 -1.40 -12.99
N GLN A 325 -11.72 -0.34 -13.26
CA GLN A 325 -12.09 0.76 -14.17
C GLN A 325 -11.12 0.90 -15.36
N GLY A 326 -10.43 -0.17 -15.73
CA GLY A 326 -9.48 -0.18 -16.84
C GLY A 326 -8.09 -0.62 -16.40
N LEU A 327 -7.24 -0.87 -17.39
CA LEU A 327 -5.90 -1.44 -17.16
C LEU A 327 -4.94 -0.42 -16.50
N LEU A 328 -4.77 0.74 -17.10
CA LEU A 328 -3.86 1.79 -16.63
C LEU A 328 -4.24 2.37 -15.24
N PRO A 329 -5.51 2.61 -14.88
CA PRO A 329 -5.86 3.05 -13.53
C PRO A 329 -5.58 2.00 -12.45
N GLU A 330 -5.43 0.71 -12.81
CA GLU A 330 -4.95 -0.35 -11.91
C GLU A 330 -3.43 -0.38 -11.84
N TRP A 331 -2.73 -0.40 -12.97
CA TRP A 331 -1.28 -0.67 -12.99
C TRP A 331 -0.42 0.60 -12.84
N GLY A 332 -0.88 1.73 -13.38
CA GLY A 332 -0.26 3.05 -13.22
C GLY A 332 0.67 3.35 -14.35
N TYR A 333 1.76 4.05 -14.06
CA TYR A 333 2.80 4.43 -15.00
C TYR A 333 3.38 3.18 -15.69
N SER A 334 2.76 2.73 -16.79
CA SER A 334 2.97 1.41 -17.39
C SER A 334 3.94 1.53 -18.57
N THR A 335 5.23 1.42 -18.28
CA THR A 335 6.31 1.56 -19.26
C THR A 335 7.30 0.40 -19.12
N GLN A 336 8.34 0.37 -19.96
CA GLN A 336 9.36 -0.66 -19.86
C GLN A 336 10.18 -0.55 -18.56
N GLN A 337 10.43 0.68 -18.08
CA GLN A 337 11.12 0.92 -16.81
C GLN A 337 10.38 0.35 -15.60
N THR A 338 9.05 0.46 -15.58
CA THR A 338 8.22 0.00 -14.47
C THR A 338 7.79 -1.45 -14.60
N TYR A 339 7.72 -1.99 -15.83
CA TYR A 339 7.40 -3.39 -16.11
C TYR A 339 8.36 -3.96 -17.17
N PRO A 340 9.63 -4.27 -16.79
CA PRO A 340 10.68 -4.64 -17.75
C PRO A 340 10.45 -5.96 -18.48
N ASP A 341 9.63 -6.84 -17.93
CA ASP A 341 9.26 -8.13 -18.53
C ASP A 341 8.08 -8.00 -19.53
N SER A 342 7.55 -6.79 -19.71
CA SER A 342 6.41 -6.51 -20.61
C SER A 342 6.85 -6.01 -21.99
N GLY A 343 5.88 -5.80 -22.88
CA GLY A 343 6.09 -5.15 -24.18
C GLY A 343 5.86 -3.63 -24.18
N TRP A 344 5.62 -3.01 -23.01
CA TRP A 344 5.44 -1.56 -22.90
C TRP A 344 6.71 -0.79 -23.28
N ARG A 345 6.57 0.50 -23.61
CA ARG A 345 7.66 1.38 -24.06
C ARG A 345 7.73 2.65 -23.21
N ASP A 346 8.92 3.25 -23.15
CA ASP A 346 9.20 4.40 -22.27
C ASP A 346 9.01 5.75 -22.96
N GLU A 347 9.42 5.88 -24.22
CA GLU A 347 9.31 7.12 -24.99
C GLU A 347 8.05 7.09 -25.84
N LYS A 348 7.43 8.26 -26.10
CA LYS A 348 6.26 8.42 -26.99
C LYS A 348 5.13 7.42 -26.73
N ASP A 349 4.83 7.21 -25.46
CA ASP A 349 4.03 6.12 -24.89
C ASP A 349 2.54 6.08 -25.27
N ARG A 350 2.16 6.59 -26.44
CA ARG A 350 0.80 6.55 -26.98
C ARG A 350 0.55 5.24 -27.71
N TYR A 351 -0.62 4.68 -27.46
CA TYR A 351 -1.05 3.41 -28.01
C TYR A 351 -2.36 3.58 -28.76
N TRP A 352 -2.41 3.02 -29.97
CA TRP A 352 -3.60 3.02 -30.81
C TRP A 352 -4.82 2.39 -30.10
N THR A 353 -5.97 3.04 -30.22
CA THR A 353 -7.27 2.47 -29.85
C THR A 353 -8.21 2.43 -31.06
N LYS A 354 -9.25 1.60 -30.97
CA LYS A 354 -10.27 1.53 -32.04
C LYS A 354 -11.26 2.68 -32.08
N ASP A 355 -11.22 3.57 -31.09
CA ASP A 355 -12.21 4.62 -30.96
C ASP A 355 -11.85 5.84 -31.82
N MET A 356 -12.89 6.57 -32.22
CA MET A 356 -12.78 7.75 -33.06
C MET A 356 -13.29 8.98 -32.32
N TYR A 357 -12.67 10.13 -32.58
CA TYR A 357 -13.06 11.44 -32.10
C TYR A 357 -13.02 12.47 -33.23
N TYR A 358 -14.19 12.87 -33.72
CA TYR A 358 -14.34 13.69 -34.93
C TYR A 358 -14.29 15.21 -34.68
N GLN A 359 -14.14 15.65 -33.43
CA GLN A 359 -14.19 17.08 -33.09
C GLN A 359 -12.80 17.73 -33.04
N SER A 360 -11.72 16.95 -33.13
CA SER A 360 -10.36 17.51 -33.20
C SER A 360 -9.97 17.87 -34.63
N SER A 361 -9.19 18.94 -34.77
CA SER A 361 -8.58 19.32 -36.05
C SER A 361 -7.24 18.63 -36.31
N TYR A 362 -6.71 17.88 -35.34
CA TYR A 362 -5.39 17.24 -35.45
C TYR A 362 -5.48 15.86 -36.09
N GLY A 363 -6.43 15.04 -35.64
CA GLY A 363 -6.62 13.66 -36.06
C GLY A 363 -7.96 13.14 -35.57
N THR A 364 -8.32 11.94 -36.02
CA THR A 364 -9.64 11.35 -35.72
C THR A 364 -9.58 10.09 -34.89
N HIS A 365 -8.42 9.45 -34.73
CA HIS A 365 -8.28 8.25 -33.92
C HIS A 365 -7.87 8.61 -32.50
N LEU A 366 -8.54 8.01 -31.52
CA LEU A 366 -8.14 8.15 -30.13
C LEU A 366 -6.93 7.26 -29.84
N ASP A 367 -5.98 7.83 -29.12
CA ASP A 367 -4.82 7.14 -28.56
C ASP A 367 -4.82 7.26 -27.03
N VAL A 368 -4.09 6.36 -26.37
CA VAL A 368 -3.95 6.36 -24.91
C VAL A 368 -2.47 6.32 -24.54
N SER A 369 -2.03 7.28 -23.71
CA SER A 369 -0.71 7.23 -23.06
C SER A 369 -0.68 6.14 -21.98
N SER A 370 0.26 5.19 -22.07
CA SER A 370 0.38 4.10 -21.08
C SER A 370 0.95 4.57 -19.73
N SER A 371 1.61 5.72 -19.68
CA SER A 371 2.14 6.28 -18.44
C SER A 371 1.11 7.05 -17.61
N SER A 372 0.22 7.79 -18.27
CA SER A 372 -0.71 8.74 -17.63
C SER A 372 -2.18 8.41 -17.84
N GLY A 373 -2.49 7.52 -18.79
CA GLY A 373 -3.84 7.32 -19.28
C GLY A 373 -4.39 8.53 -20.02
N LEU A 374 -3.58 9.57 -20.33
CA LEU A 374 -3.96 10.69 -21.17
C LEU A 374 -4.61 10.16 -22.44
N LEU A 375 -5.77 10.72 -22.77
CA LEU A 375 -6.37 10.52 -24.08
C LEU A 375 -5.78 11.58 -25.01
N GLY A 376 -5.31 11.13 -26.15
CA GLY A 376 -4.92 11.99 -27.26
C GLY A 376 -5.78 11.71 -28.47
N VAL A 377 -5.50 12.46 -29.54
CA VAL A 377 -5.91 12.04 -30.89
C VAL A 377 -4.73 12.05 -31.82
N ASP A 378 -4.74 11.14 -32.77
CA ASP A 378 -3.77 11.12 -33.85
C ASP A 378 -4.40 10.88 -35.22
N ALA A 379 -3.68 11.29 -36.26
CA ALA A 379 -4.06 11.11 -37.65
C ALA A 379 -3.54 9.75 -38.18
N GLU A 380 -4.21 9.18 -39.18
CA GLU A 380 -3.83 7.87 -39.73
C GLU A 380 -2.61 7.93 -40.68
N GLY A 381 -2.14 9.14 -41.01
CA GLY A 381 -1.18 9.41 -42.07
C GLY A 381 0.28 9.16 -41.70
N ILE A 382 1.14 9.20 -42.71
CA ILE A 382 2.60 9.12 -42.53
C ILE A 382 3.06 10.30 -41.67
N GLY A 383 3.77 10.01 -40.57
CA GLY A 383 4.26 11.00 -39.60
C GLY A 383 3.61 10.92 -38.22
N PHE A 384 2.58 10.08 -38.08
CA PHE A 384 1.78 9.90 -36.88
C PHE A 384 1.79 8.45 -36.37
N PRO A 385 2.96 7.88 -36.02
CA PRO A 385 3.06 6.52 -35.51
C PRO A 385 2.76 6.45 -34.01
N ASP A 386 2.01 5.43 -33.61
CA ASP A 386 1.80 5.05 -32.21
C ASP A 386 2.19 3.59 -31.97
N TYR A 387 2.32 3.23 -30.69
CA TYR A 387 2.49 1.85 -30.27
C TYR A 387 1.19 1.06 -30.38
N LEU A 388 1.31 -0.27 -30.25
CA LEU A 388 0.19 -1.19 -30.40
C LEU A 388 0.03 -2.08 -29.17
N VAL A 389 -1.21 -2.22 -28.72
CA VAL A 389 -1.62 -3.16 -27.69
C VAL A 389 -2.83 -3.95 -28.19
N CYS A 390 -2.69 -5.27 -28.20
CA CYS A 390 -3.72 -6.18 -28.69
C CYS A 390 -4.37 -6.96 -27.56
N ARG A 391 -5.61 -7.40 -27.75
CA ARG A 391 -6.24 -8.41 -26.90
C ARG A 391 -5.56 -9.77 -27.08
N GLN A 392 -5.55 -10.55 -25.99
CA GLN A 392 -5.19 -11.97 -26.00
C GLN A 392 -6.27 -12.83 -25.36
#